data_AF-A0A011PCY1-F1
#
_entry.id   AF-A0A011PCY1-F1
#
_cell.length_a   1.000
_cell.length_b   1.000
_cell.length_c   1.000
_cell.angle_alpha   90.00
_cell.angle_beta   90.00
_cell.angle_gamma   90.00
#
_symmetry.space_group_name_H-M   'P 1'
#
loop_
_entity.id
_entity.type
_entity.pdbx_description
1 polymer ?
#
loop_
_entity_poly.entity_id
_entity_poly.type
_entity_poly.pdbx_seq_one_letter_code
_entity_poly.pdbx_strand_id
1 'polypeptide(L)'
;MFAYSREHEREADRIGQELVADAGYPPIEAAKVWQQLVAELKAEAEWSGDAGSRSIFFASHPDPEERSQAMASRAATMNGDTGDAATAAYARQIHGHRRQWFEDELRRRKTGETIALFERLLRQSDDGETRFFLGEAYRLRAADGDGARALGEYAAAESRSACPPEMFRSRGMLQRQAGDTAAASASFRHYLSLRPAAEDAEMIRSYLHEGL
;
A
#
# COMPACT_ATOMS: atom_id res chain seq x y z
N MET A 1 6.29 15.14 31.12
CA MET A 1 6.63 14.59 29.79
C MET A 1 7.72 15.44 29.22
N PHE A 2 8.92 14.88 29.03
CA PHE A 2 10.00 15.60 28.35
C PHE A 2 9.72 15.55 26.84
N ALA A 3 9.25 16.67 26.29
CA ALA A 3 9.26 16.86 24.84
C ALA A 3 10.70 17.18 24.42
N TYR A 4 11.21 16.51 23.40
CA TYR A 4 12.49 16.88 22.81
C TYR A 4 12.34 18.24 22.11
N SER A 5 13.39 19.06 22.14
CA SER A 5 13.39 20.31 21.38
C SER A 5 13.51 19.98 19.88
N ARG A 6 13.01 20.87 19.02
CA ARG A 6 13.21 20.74 17.56
C ARG A 6 14.69 20.64 17.18
N GLU A 7 15.59 21.23 17.97
CA GLU A 7 17.04 21.10 17.76
C GLU A 7 17.54 19.69 18.07
N HIS A 8 17.07 19.06 19.15
CA HIS A 8 17.43 17.67 19.45
C HIS A 8 17.00 16.72 18.34
N GLU A 9 15.85 16.97 17.71
CA GLU A 9 15.37 16.14 16.61
C GLU A 9 16.15 16.34 15.32
N ARG A 10 16.50 17.58 14.98
CA ARG A 10 17.40 17.86 13.85
C ARG A 10 18.77 17.23 14.06
N GLU A 11 19.28 17.27 15.29
CA GLU A 11 20.55 16.64 15.63
C GLU A 11 20.46 15.10 15.58
N ALA A 12 19.35 14.51 16.04
CA ALA A 12 19.11 13.08 15.92
C ALA A 12 19.00 12.64 14.46
N ASP A 13 18.26 13.39 13.64
CA ASP A 13 18.19 13.18 12.18
C ASP A 13 19.60 13.26 11.58
N ARG A 14 20.39 14.25 12.02
CA ARG A 14 21.78 14.43 11.60
C ARG A 14 22.61 13.17 11.89
N ILE A 15 22.80 12.85 13.16
CA ILE A 15 23.62 11.72 13.58
C ILE A 15 23.11 10.41 12.97
N GLY A 16 21.80 10.19 12.90
CA GLY A 16 21.21 8.99 12.32
C GLY A 16 21.60 8.76 10.86
N GLN A 17 21.53 9.79 10.01
CA GLN A 17 21.89 9.64 8.58
C GLN A 17 23.40 9.46 8.36
N GLU A 18 24.24 10.02 9.25
CA GLU A 18 25.70 9.76 9.26
C GLU A 18 25.99 8.29 9.56
N LEU A 19 25.34 7.74 10.59
CA LEU A 19 25.47 6.31 10.92
C LEU A 19 24.97 5.39 9.81
N VAL A 20 23.92 5.77 9.09
CA VAL A 20 23.42 5.04 7.90
C VAL A 20 24.49 5.00 6.81
N ALA A 21 25.10 6.14 6.50
CA ALA A 21 26.15 6.23 5.50
C ALA A 21 27.42 5.45 5.89
N ASP A 22 27.86 5.59 7.15
CA ASP A 22 29.03 4.88 7.69
C ASP A 22 28.85 3.35 7.67
N ALA A 23 27.61 2.88 7.82
CA ALA A 23 27.25 1.47 7.71
C ALA A 23 27.14 0.96 6.25
N GLY A 24 27.33 1.82 5.25
CA GLY A 24 27.30 1.47 3.83
C GLY A 24 25.91 1.45 3.18
N TYR A 25 24.88 1.95 3.88
CA TYR A 25 23.54 2.14 3.33
C TYR A 25 23.41 3.51 2.65
N PRO A 26 22.56 3.66 1.62
CA PRO A 26 22.36 4.95 0.98
C PRO A 26 21.67 5.94 1.93
N PRO A 27 22.32 7.06 2.32
CA PRO A 27 21.74 8.00 3.28
C PRO A 27 20.46 8.65 2.76
N ILE A 28 20.21 8.67 1.44
CA ILE A 28 18.95 9.18 0.88
C ILE A 28 17.72 8.37 1.31
N GLU A 29 17.85 7.09 1.68
CA GLU A 29 16.70 6.26 2.09
C GLU A 29 16.00 6.85 3.32
N ALA A 30 16.73 7.49 4.24
CA ALA A 30 16.15 8.19 5.38
C ALA A 30 15.19 9.32 4.93
N ALA A 31 15.57 10.08 3.91
CA ALA A 31 14.70 11.12 3.34
C ALA A 31 13.49 10.51 2.64
N LYS A 32 13.68 9.41 1.89
CA LYS A 32 12.61 8.73 1.14
C LYS A 32 11.49 8.27 2.07
N VAL A 33 11.78 7.79 3.29
CA VAL A 33 10.74 7.42 4.27
C VAL A 33 9.79 8.59 4.57
N TRP A 34 10.34 9.78 4.84
CA TRP A 34 9.54 10.97 5.11
C TRP A 34 8.79 11.47 3.87
N GLN A 35 9.42 11.43 2.70
CA GLN A 35 8.76 11.79 1.44
C GLN A 35 7.56 10.89 1.15
N GLN A 36 7.69 9.59 1.41
CA GLN A 36 6.60 8.61 1.25
C GLN A 36 5.45 8.90 2.20
N LEU A 37 5.74 9.18 3.47
CA LEU A 37 4.71 9.58 4.44
C LEU A 37 4.00 10.86 4.02
N VAL A 38 4.75 11.88 3.57
CA VAL A 38 4.16 13.14 3.07
C VAL A 38 3.25 12.89 1.87
N ALA A 39 3.65 12.05 0.92
CA ALA A 39 2.84 11.72 -0.24
C ALA A 39 1.54 10.98 0.14
N GLU A 40 1.62 10.04 1.08
CA GLU A 40 0.45 9.32 1.59
C GLU A 40 -0.53 10.27 2.30
N LEU A 41 -0.04 11.13 3.19
CA LEU A 41 -0.86 12.14 3.88
C LEU A 41 -1.52 13.12 2.90
N LYS A 42 -0.79 13.56 1.86
CA LYS A 42 -1.35 14.44 0.82
C LYS A 42 -2.45 13.71 0.02
N ALA A 43 -2.25 12.45 -0.34
CA ALA A 43 -3.26 11.66 -1.05
C ALA A 43 -4.56 11.47 -0.24
N GLU A 44 -4.45 11.29 1.08
CA GLU A 44 -5.62 11.22 1.97
C GLU A 44 -6.30 12.57 2.14
N ALA A 45 -5.53 13.66 2.23
CA ALA A 45 -6.06 15.01 2.29
C ALA A 45 -6.87 15.35 1.04
N GLU A 46 -6.33 15.03 -0.14
CA GLU A 46 -6.98 15.24 -1.43
C GLU A 46 -8.25 14.39 -1.56
N TRP A 47 -8.22 13.15 -1.07
CA TRP A 47 -9.36 12.25 -1.14
C TRP A 47 -10.48 12.62 -0.16
N SER A 48 -10.17 12.76 1.12
CA SER A 48 -11.16 12.89 2.18
C SER A 48 -11.54 14.34 2.49
N GLY A 49 -10.74 15.31 2.02
CA GLY A 49 -10.82 16.71 2.44
C GLY A 49 -10.36 16.94 3.89
N ASP A 50 -10.07 15.87 4.63
CA ASP A 50 -9.42 15.91 5.93
C ASP A 50 -7.93 15.68 5.71
N ALA A 51 -7.11 16.70 5.99
CA ALA A 51 -5.65 16.58 5.94
C ALA A 51 -5.07 15.56 6.95
N GLY A 52 -5.95 14.86 7.67
CA GLY A 52 -5.67 14.09 8.85
C GLY A 52 -5.35 15.04 9.99
N SER A 53 -5.87 14.76 11.19
CA SER A 53 -5.23 15.31 12.38
C SER A 53 -3.75 14.92 12.30
N ARG A 54 -2.83 15.90 12.17
CA ARG A 54 -1.37 15.65 12.27
C ARG A 54 -1.20 14.67 13.43
N SER A 55 -0.71 13.46 13.13
CA SER A 55 -0.57 12.41 14.13
C SER A 55 0.00 13.04 15.39
N ILE A 56 -0.58 12.78 16.56
CA ILE A 56 -0.11 13.35 17.84
C ILE A 56 1.38 13.07 18.06
N PHE A 57 1.91 12.02 17.45
CA PHE A 57 3.33 11.69 17.38
C PHE A 57 4.18 12.72 16.64
N PHE A 58 3.61 13.58 15.78
CA PHE A 58 4.31 14.66 15.06
C PHE A 58 3.98 16.05 15.59
N ALA A 59 3.09 16.18 16.59
CA ALA A 59 2.72 17.48 17.14
C ALA A 59 3.90 18.18 17.85
N SER A 60 4.86 17.40 18.36
CA SER A 60 6.09 17.91 19.00
C SER A 60 7.32 17.90 18.09
N HIS A 61 7.22 17.30 16.89
CA HIS A 61 8.34 17.07 15.98
C HIS A 61 8.34 18.10 14.82
N PRO A 62 9.49 18.41 14.17
CA PRO A 62 9.55 19.21 12.96
C PRO A 62 8.68 18.63 11.85
N ASP A 63 8.29 19.51 10.92
CA ASP A 63 7.39 19.14 9.83
C ASP A 63 8.00 18.03 8.95
N PRO A 64 7.26 16.97 8.61
CA PRO A 64 7.77 15.89 7.76
C PRO A 64 8.34 16.37 6.42
N GLU A 65 7.77 17.42 5.82
CA GLU A 65 8.27 17.98 4.57
C GLU A 65 9.61 18.69 4.77
N GLU A 66 9.75 19.52 5.81
CA GLU A 66 11.02 20.16 6.20
C GLU A 66 12.11 19.11 6.47
N ARG A 67 11.78 18.07 7.26
CA ARG A 67 12.72 16.97 7.59
C ARG A 67 13.18 16.25 6.32
N SER A 68 12.24 15.92 5.45
CA SER A 68 12.53 15.22 4.20
C SER A 68 13.49 16.00 3.29
N GLN A 69 13.30 17.32 3.18
CA GLN A 69 14.12 18.20 2.35
C GLN A 69 15.52 18.35 2.95
N ALA A 70 15.62 18.60 4.25
CA ALA A 70 16.90 18.73 4.95
C ALA A 70 17.74 17.44 4.83
N MET A 71 17.12 16.27 5.03
CA MET A 71 17.80 14.98 4.85
C MET A 71 18.21 14.73 3.41
N ALA A 72 17.38 15.11 2.42
CA ALA A 72 17.73 14.94 1.00
C ALA A 72 18.91 15.82 0.59
N SER A 73 18.92 17.10 1.00
CA SER A 73 20.04 18.02 0.74
C SER A 73 21.34 17.52 1.35
N ARG A 74 21.28 16.98 2.57
CA ARG A 74 22.47 16.42 3.22
C ARG A 74 22.93 15.11 2.63
N ALA A 75 22.02 14.22 2.24
CA ALA A 75 22.38 13.00 1.50
C ALA A 75 23.20 13.35 0.26
N ALA A 76 22.82 14.40 -0.48
CA ALA A 76 23.54 14.83 -1.68
C ALA A 76 25.02 15.18 -1.42
N THR A 77 25.37 15.69 -0.22
CA THR A 77 26.77 15.97 0.16
C THR A 77 27.53 14.74 0.64
N MET A 78 26.87 13.60 0.81
CA MET A 78 27.40 12.34 1.35
C MET A 78 27.49 11.22 0.28
N ASN A 79 27.51 11.56 -1.02
CA ASN A 79 27.34 10.61 -2.14
C ASN A 79 26.00 9.87 -2.10
N GLY A 80 24.90 10.63 -1.98
CA GLY A 80 23.64 10.23 -1.35
C GLY A 80 22.92 8.95 -1.76
N ASP A 81 23.13 8.43 -2.96
CA ASP A 81 22.47 7.20 -3.47
C ASP A 81 23.47 6.05 -3.64
N THR A 82 24.70 6.22 -3.16
CA THR A 82 25.73 5.17 -3.17
C THR A 82 25.57 4.31 -1.92
N GLY A 83 25.68 2.98 -2.09
CA GLY A 83 25.46 2.00 -1.03
C GLY A 83 24.50 0.89 -1.45
N ASP A 84 24.34 -0.12 -0.61
CA ASP A 84 23.35 -1.18 -0.82
C ASP A 84 22.14 -0.94 0.10
N ALA A 85 20.98 -0.63 -0.46
CA ALA A 85 19.74 -0.51 0.30
C ALA A 85 19.25 -1.85 0.89
N ALA A 86 19.89 -2.96 0.53
CA ALA A 86 19.55 -4.32 0.92
C ALA A 86 18.10 -4.71 0.56
N THR A 87 17.54 -4.10 -0.49
CA THR A 87 16.12 -4.23 -0.89
C THR A 87 15.67 -5.68 -1.01
N ALA A 88 16.47 -6.53 -1.64
CA ALA A 88 16.14 -7.95 -1.81
C ALA A 88 16.18 -8.73 -0.48
N ALA A 89 17.16 -8.45 0.38
CA ALA A 89 17.27 -9.08 1.69
C ALA A 89 16.11 -8.66 2.61
N TYR A 90 15.77 -7.37 2.59
CA TYR A 90 14.62 -6.82 3.30
C TYR A 90 13.30 -7.45 2.81
N ALA A 91 13.07 -7.48 1.50
CA ALA A 91 11.86 -8.06 0.92
C ALA A 91 11.66 -9.54 1.33
N ARG A 92 12.76 -10.32 1.35
CA ARG A 92 12.73 -11.70 1.83
C ARG A 92 12.36 -11.81 3.31
N GLN A 93 12.90 -10.92 4.16
CA GLN A 93 12.65 -10.93 5.59
C GLN A 93 11.18 -10.62 5.92
N ILE A 94 10.56 -9.71 5.16
CA ILE A 94 9.18 -9.28 5.41
C ILE A 94 8.13 -10.13 4.68
N HIS A 95 8.53 -10.97 3.73
CA HIS A 95 7.61 -11.71 2.86
C HIS A 95 6.50 -12.44 3.62
N GLY A 96 6.83 -13.09 4.75
CA GLY A 96 5.86 -13.83 5.58
C GLY A 96 4.81 -12.96 6.27
N HIS A 97 5.04 -11.66 6.39
CA HIS A 97 4.13 -10.71 7.05
C HIS A 97 3.35 -9.84 6.07
N ARG A 98 3.80 -9.76 4.81
CA ARG A 98 3.29 -8.84 3.79
C ARG A 98 1.77 -8.90 3.64
N ARG A 99 1.21 -10.12 3.50
CA ARG A 99 -0.24 -10.31 3.38
C ARG A 99 -1.01 -9.74 4.57
N GLN A 100 -0.59 -10.06 5.79
CA GLN A 100 -1.25 -9.55 7.00
C GLN A 100 -1.19 -8.02 7.05
N TRP A 101 -0.04 -7.43 6.76
CA TRP A 101 0.11 -5.97 6.74
C TRP A 101 -0.75 -5.30 5.67
N PHE A 102 -0.88 -5.91 4.49
CA PHE A 102 -1.76 -5.39 3.44
C PHE A 102 -3.24 -5.46 3.84
N GLU A 103 -3.65 -6.53 4.52
CA GLU A 103 -5.00 -6.60 5.10
C GLU A 103 -5.21 -5.55 6.20
N ASP A 104 -4.23 -5.36 7.09
CA ASP A 104 -4.28 -4.35 8.14
C ASP A 104 -4.33 -2.94 7.56
N GLU A 105 -3.60 -2.69 6.48
CA GLU A 105 -3.62 -1.43 5.74
C GLU A 105 -5.03 -1.14 5.20
N LEU A 106 -5.68 -2.09 4.53
CA LEU A 106 -7.07 -1.93 4.08
C LEU A 106 -8.04 -1.66 5.26
N ARG A 107 -7.79 -2.25 6.43
CA ARG A 107 -8.62 -2.06 7.64
C ARG A 107 -8.51 -0.65 8.23
N ARG A 108 -7.44 0.12 7.94
CA ARG A 108 -7.28 1.51 8.42
C ARG A 108 -8.35 2.46 7.88
N ARG A 109 -8.97 2.12 6.75
CA ARG A 109 -9.96 2.97 6.03
C ARG A 109 -9.43 4.36 5.65
N LYS A 110 -8.10 4.49 5.52
CA LYS A 110 -7.40 5.67 5.00
C LYS A 110 -7.09 5.46 3.52
N THR A 111 -8.16 5.40 2.72
CA THR A 111 -8.09 4.86 1.36
C THR A 111 -7.18 5.67 0.43
N GLY A 112 -7.01 6.98 0.65
CA GLY A 112 -6.06 7.79 -0.10
C GLY A 112 -4.62 7.40 0.19
N GLU A 113 -4.24 7.27 1.47
CA GLU A 113 -2.90 6.80 1.87
C GLU A 113 -2.63 5.40 1.31
N THR A 114 -3.57 4.49 1.52
CA THR A 114 -3.45 3.08 1.13
C THR A 114 -3.27 2.91 -0.38
N ILE A 115 -4.01 3.68 -1.21
CA ILE A 115 -3.84 3.66 -2.66
C ILE A 115 -2.46 4.20 -3.05
N ALA A 116 -2.03 5.32 -2.48
CA ALA A 116 -0.70 5.90 -2.77
C ALA A 116 0.44 4.94 -2.40
N LEU A 117 0.31 4.24 -1.27
CA LEU A 117 1.23 3.18 -0.85
C LEU A 117 1.30 2.05 -1.89
N PHE A 118 0.17 1.46 -2.27
CA PHE A 118 0.17 0.33 -3.21
C PHE A 118 0.65 0.73 -4.62
N GLU A 119 0.25 1.90 -5.11
CA GLU A 119 0.77 2.43 -6.38
C GLU A 119 2.29 2.61 -6.34
N ARG A 120 2.84 3.05 -5.19
CA ARG A 120 4.28 3.15 -4.99
C ARG A 120 4.96 1.79 -4.97
N LEU A 121 4.39 0.80 -4.30
CA LEU A 121 4.92 -0.56 -4.28
C LEU A 121 4.94 -1.18 -5.69
N LEU A 122 3.91 -0.92 -6.50
CA LEU A 122 3.87 -1.40 -7.90
C LEU A 122 4.95 -0.76 -8.79
N ARG A 123 5.39 0.47 -8.49
CA ARG A 123 6.55 1.06 -9.18
C ARG A 123 7.87 0.36 -8.86
N GLN A 124 7.94 -0.35 -7.73
CA GLN A 124 9.13 -1.10 -7.30
C GLN A 124 9.07 -2.57 -7.75
N SER A 125 7.89 -3.19 -7.70
CA SER A 125 7.66 -4.58 -8.07
C SER A 125 6.23 -4.77 -8.55
N ASP A 126 6.06 -5.23 -9.79
CA ASP A 126 4.76 -5.59 -10.37
C ASP A 126 4.41 -7.04 -10.01
N ASP A 127 3.82 -7.26 -8.83
CA ASP A 127 3.34 -8.56 -8.36
C ASP A 127 1.82 -8.63 -8.22
N GLY A 128 1.27 -9.85 -8.33
CA GLY A 128 -0.18 -10.08 -8.36
C GLY A 128 -0.86 -9.82 -7.01
N GLU A 129 -0.15 -9.97 -5.90
CA GLU A 129 -0.68 -9.68 -4.57
C GLU A 129 -0.90 -8.17 -4.41
N THR A 130 0.10 -7.35 -4.71
CA THR A 130 0.02 -5.89 -4.61
C THR A 130 -1.05 -5.33 -5.52
N ARG A 131 -1.18 -5.85 -6.75
CA ARG A 131 -2.28 -5.47 -7.65
C ARG A 131 -3.65 -5.84 -7.11
N PHE A 132 -3.80 -7.04 -6.56
CA PHE A 132 -5.05 -7.44 -5.91
C PHE A 132 -5.42 -6.48 -4.77
N PHE A 133 -4.48 -6.15 -3.88
CA PHE A 133 -4.74 -5.24 -2.78
C PHE A 133 -5.00 -3.80 -3.22
N LEU A 134 -4.35 -3.32 -4.28
CA LEU A 134 -4.71 -2.03 -4.90
C LEU A 134 -6.14 -2.05 -5.45
N GLY A 135 -6.53 -3.14 -6.13
CA GLY A 135 -7.90 -3.33 -6.60
C GLY A 135 -8.91 -3.34 -5.45
N GLU A 136 -8.59 -4.01 -4.34
CA GLU A 136 -9.42 -4.00 -3.13
C GLU A 136 -9.52 -2.61 -2.51
N ALA A 137 -8.44 -1.82 -2.52
CA ALA A 137 -8.45 -0.45 -2.03
C ALA A 137 -9.41 0.44 -2.85
N TYR A 138 -9.36 0.35 -4.19
CA TYR A 138 -10.34 1.02 -5.06
C TYR A 138 -11.76 0.51 -4.79
N ARG A 139 -11.97 -0.81 -4.71
CA ARG A 139 -13.28 -1.41 -4.44
C ARG A 139 -13.89 -0.91 -3.13
N LEU A 140 -13.07 -0.79 -2.07
CA LEU A 140 -13.51 -0.32 -0.76
C LEU A 140 -13.75 1.19 -0.72
N ARG A 141 -12.97 1.98 -1.46
CA ARG A 141 -13.17 3.42 -1.61
C ARG A 141 -14.47 3.75 -2.35
N ALA A 142 -14.81 2.94 -3.36
CA ALA A 142 -16.09 2.98 -4.08
C ALA A 142 -16.45 4.38 -4.66
N ALA A 143 -15.45 5.17 -5.04
CA ALA A 143 -15.67 6.44 -5.73
C ALA A 143 -16.10 6.20 -7.19
N ASP A 144 -16.56 7.26 -7.85
CA ASP A 144 -16.84 7.20 -9.28
C ASP A 144 -15.61 6.72 -10.06
N GLY A 145 -15.81 5.70 -10.89
CA GLY A 145 -14.75 5.04 -11.67
C GLY A 145 -13.88 4.04 -10.91
N ASP A 146 -13.97 3.94 -9.58
CA ASP A 146 -13.17 2.97 -8.81
C ASP A 146 -13.52 1.52 -9.12
N GLY A 147 -14.77 1.21 -9.45
CA GLY A 147 -15.15 -0.13 -9.90
C GLY A 147 -14.38 -0.56 -11.14
N ALA A 148 -14.22 0.35 -12.12
CA ALA A 148 -13.44 0.08 -13.33
C ALA A 148 -11.94 -0.03 -13.04
N ARG A 149 -11.40 0.83 -12.17
CA ARG A 149 -10.00 0.74 -11.71
C ARG A 149 -9.72 -0.59 -11.01
N ALA A 150 -10.58 -1.01 -10.10
CA ALA A 150 -10.46 -2.28 -9.40
C ALA A 150 -10.48 -3.47 -10.36
N LEU A 151 -11.40 -3.50 -11.33
CA LEU A 151 -11.44 -4.53 -12.37
C LEU A 151 -10.16 -4.54 -13.23
N GLY A 152 -9.61 -3.37 -13.56
CA GLY A 152 -8.34 -3.25 -14.25
C GLY A 152 -7.18 -3.87 -13.47
N GLU A 153 -7.09 -3.58 -12.17
CA GLU A 153 -6.05 -4.16 -11.32
C GLU A 153 -6.21 -5.67 -11.12
N TYR A 154 -7.44 -6.18 -11.01
CA TYR A 154 -7.71 -7.62 -10.96
C TYR A 154 -7.29 -8.34 -12.25
N ALA A 155 -7.60 -7.76 -13.41
CA ALA A 155 -7.19 -8.31 -14.70
C ALA A 155 -5.66 -8.30 -14.85
N ALA A 156 -5.00 -7.23 -14.39
CA ALA A 156 -3.55 -7.18 -14.37
C ALA A 156 -2.98 -8.24 -13.40
N ALA A 157 -3.52 -8.38 -12.18
CA ALA A 157 -3.08 -9.33 -11.17
C ALA A 157 -3.12 -10.80 -11.65
N GLU A 158 -4.15 -11.20 -12.40
CA GLU A 158 -4.38 -12.59 -12.85
C GLU A 158 -3.19 -13.21 -13.59
N SER A 159 -2.42 -12.39 -14.31
CA SER A 159 -1.26 -12.85 -15.10
C SER A 159 0.08 -12.78 -14.35
N ARG A 160 0.08 -12.35 -13.08
CA ARG A 160 1.30 -12.23 -12.25
C ARG A 160 1.41 -13.38 -11.26
N SER A 161 2.65 -13.63 -10.82
CA SER A 161 2.93 -14.48 -9.67
C SER A 161 2.25 -13.97 -8.41
N ALA A 162 1.95 -14.88 -7.49
CA ALA A 162 1.35 -14.59 -6.18
C ALA A 162 -0.04 -13.94 -6.23
N CYS A 163 -0.77 -14.04 -7.35
CA CYS A 163 -2.16 -13.60 -7.42
C CYS A 163 -3.05 -14.38 -6.43
N PRO A 164 -3.72 -13.69 -5.48
CA PRO A 164 -4.66 -14.31 -4.56
C PRO A 164 -5.89 -14.91 -5.27
N PRO A 165 -6.32 -16.14 -4.96
CA PRO A 165 -7.58 -16.68 -5.44
C PRO A 165 -8.79 -15.80 -5.07
N GLU A 166 -8.73 -15.10 -3.93
CA GLU A 166 -9.76 -14.16 -3.48
C GLU A 166 -10.04 -13.03 -4.49
N MET A 167 -9.10 -12.74 -5.40
CA MET A 167 -9.30 -11.80 -6.50
C MET A 167 -10.53 -12.16 -7.34
N PHE A 168 -10.71 -13.44 -7.68
CA PHE A 168 -11.83 -13.90 -8.51
C PHE A 168 -13.17 -13.69 -7.80
N ARG A 169 -13.21 -13.88 -6.48
CA ARG A 169 -14.39 -13.54 -5.67
C ARG A 169 -14.69 -12.06 -5.74
N SER A 170 -13.70 -11.20 -5.47
CA SER A 170 -13.88 -9.74 -5.48
C SER A 170 -14.29 -9.21 -6.86
N ARG A 171 -13.68 -9.73 -7.93
CA ARG A 171 -14.06 -9.42 -9.31
C ARG A 171 -15.51 -9.83 -9.62
N GLY A 172 -15.91 -11.03 -9.21
CA GLY A 172 -17.28 -11.52 -9.39
C GLY A 172 -18.30 -10.64 -8.67
N MET A 173 -18.00 -10.17 -7.46
CA MET A 173 -18.87 -9.25 -6.72
C MET A 173 -19.07 -7.91 -7.45
N LEU A 174 -18.01 -7.33 -8.01
CA LEU A 174 -18.10 -6.09 -8.81
C LEU A 174 -18.88 -6.31 -10.12
N GLN A 175 -18.62 -7.40 -10.83
CA GLN A 175 -19.33 -7.75 -12.07
C GLN A 175 -20.83 -7.94 -11.82
N ARG A 176 -21.17 -8.61 -10.71
CA ARG A 176 -22.56 -8.79 -10.28
C ARG A 176 -23.22 -7.45 -9.96
N GLN A 177 -22.55 -6.57 -9.23
CA GLN A 177 -23.05 -5.23 -8.94
C GLN A 177 -23.28 -4.40 -10.23
N ALA A 178 -22.45 -4.63 -11.26
CA ALA A 178 -22.60 -4.02 -12.58
C ALA A 178 -23.66 -4.70 -13.47
N GLY A 179 -24.29 -5.79 -13.02
CA GLY A 179 -25.31 -6.54 -13.77
C GLY A 179 -24.74 -7.51 -14.82
N ASP A 180 -23.42 -7.71 -14.89
CA ASP A 180 -22.80 -8.69 -15.79
C ASP A 180 -22.81 -10.09 -15.14
N THR A 181 -23.97 -10.73 -15.19
CA THR A 181 -24.20 -12.03 -14.56
C THR A 181 -23.36 -13.14 -15.20
N ALA A 182 -23.09 -13.07 -16.50
CA ALA A 182 -22.25 -14.05 -17.18
C ALA A 182 -20.80 -14.00 -16.68
N ALA A 183 -20.20 -12.81 -16.62
CA ALA A 183 -18.84 -12.64 -16.15
C ALA A 183 -18.71 -12.93 -14.65
N ALA A 184 -19.66 -12.47 -13.84
CA ALA A 184 -19.70 -12.76 -12.41
C ALA A 184 -19.76 -14.27 -12.14
N SER A 185 -20.61 -15.00 -12.87
CA SER A 185 -20.72 -16.46 -12.74
C SER A 185 -19.40 -17.16 -13.07
N ALA A 186 -18.71 -16.73 -14.13
CA ALA A 186 -17.41 -17.28 -14.51
C ALA A 186 -16.36 -17.04 -13.41
N SER A 187 -16.30 -15.82 -12.87
CA SER A 187 -15.38 -15.47 -11.78
C SER A 187 -15.65 -16.29 -10.51
N PHE A 188 -16.91 -16.42 -10.10
CA PHE A 188 -17.28 -17.21 -8.91
C PHE A 188 -17.02 -18.71 -9.06
N ARG A 189 -17.30 -19.30 -10.22
CA ARG A 189 -16.95 -20.71 -10.47
C ARG A 189 -15.45 -20.92 -10.41
N HIS A 190 -14.67 -19.99 -10.95
CA HIS A 190 -13.22 -20.10 -10.88
C HIS A 190 -12.71 -19.97 -9.44
N TYR A 191 -13.22 -19.01 -8.67
CA TYR A 191 -12.93 -18.90 -7.23
C TYR A 191 -13.20 -20.21 -6.47
N LEU A 192 -14.37 -20.80 -6.66
CA LEU A 192 -14.75 -22.07 -6.01
C LEU A 192 -13.89 -23.26 -6.46
N SER A 193 -13.38 -23.26 -7.69
CA SER A 193 -12.43 -24.29 -8.15
C SER A 193 -11.08 -24.20 -7.44
N LEU A 194 -10.63 -22.99 -7.10
CA LEU A 194 -9.38 -22.75 -6.39
C LEU A 194 -9.53 -22.91 -4.87
N ARG A 195 -10.70 -22.54 -4.32
CA ARG A 195 -10.99 -22.53 -2.88
C ARG A 195 -12.36 -23.15 -2.58
N PRO A 196 -12.53 -24.47 -2.80
CA PRO A 196 -13.82 -25.15 -2.63
C PRO A 196 -14.33 -25.19 -1.19
N ALA A 197 -13.43 -25.05 -0.21
CA ALA A 197 -13.71 -25.07 1.22
C ALA A 197 -13.48 -23.70 1.91
N ALA A 198 -13.53 -22.60 1.14
CA ALA A 198 -13.54 -21.27 1.74
C ALA A 198 -14.76 -21.08 2.65
N GLU A 199 -14.62 -20.26 3.69
CA GLU A 199 -15.70 -19.97 4.65
C GLU A 199 -16.95 -19.38 3.97
N ASP A 200 -16.74 -18.60 2.91
CA ASP A 200 -17.79 -17.97 2.11
C ASP A 200 -18.24 -18.82 0.91
N ALA A 201 -17.73 -20.04 0.73
CA ALA A 201 -18.00 -20.85 -0.45
C ALA A 201 -19.50 -21.14 -0.65
N GLU A 202 -20.24 -21.42 0.42
CA GLU A 202 -21.69 -21.66 0.34
C GLU A 202 -22.47 -20.40 -0.10
N MET A 203 -22.07 -19.23 0.39
CA MET A 203 -22.64 -17.96 -0.06
C MET A 203 -22.37 -17.72 -1.55
N ILE A 204 -21.15 -18.01 -2.03
CA ILE A 204 -20.82 -17.87 -3.45
C ILE A 204 -21.60 -18.89 -4.30
N ARG A 205 -21.84 -20.11 -3.79
CA ARG A 205 -22.69 -21.11 -4.46
C ARG A 205 -24.15 -20.66 -4.55
N SER A 206 -24.70 -20.00 -3.52
CA SER A 206 -26.08 -19.51 -3.57
C SER A 206 -26.27 -18.47 -4.68
N TYR A 207 -25.33 -17.54 -4.82
CA TYR A 207 -25.33 -16.56 -5.92
C TYR A 207 -25.37 -17.21 -7.30
N LEU A 208 -24.64 -18.31 -7.51
CA LEU A 208 -24.66 -19.04 -8.79
C LEU A 208 -25.99 -19.75 -9.07
N HIS A 209 -26.67 -20.24 -8.03
CA HIS A 209 -27.97 -20.92 -8.17
C HIS A 209 -29.12 -19.95 -8.43
N GLU A 210 -29.06 -18.75 -7.85
CA GLU A 210 -30.10 -17.72 -7.99
C GLU A 210 -30.08 -17.01 -9.36
N GLY A 211 -29.14 -17.36 -10.25
CA GLY A 211 -28.94 -16.65 -11.53
C GLY A 211 -28.23 -15.30 -11.37
N LEU A 212 -27.68 -15.07 -10.16
CA LEU A 212 -26.99 -13.89 -9.59
C LEU A 212 -27.87 -12.71 -9.14
#